data_AF-A0A418V6Z2-F1
#
_entry.id   AF-A0A418V6Z2-F1
#
_cell.length_a   1.000
_cell.length_b   1.000
_cell.length_c   1.000
_cell.angle_alpha   90.00
_cell.angle_beta   90.00
_cell.angle_gamma   90.00
#
_symmetry.space_group_name_H-M   'P 1'
#
loop_
_entity.id
_entity.type
_entity.pdbx_description
1 polymer ?
#
loop_
_entity_poly.entity_id
_entity_poly.type
_entity_poly.pdbx_seq_one_letter_code
_entity_poly.pdbx_strand_id
1 'polypeptide(L)' 'MTGASEFIQFEVGGVSITAFVTPEELLGIESGAVVDVTLRHVVAVHLDVGEQVPFRDLRCTFVGGEPSPFVPVD' A
#
# COMPACT_ATOMS: atom_id res chain seq x y z
N MET A 1 -4.24 -22.97 -1.86
CA MET A 1 -5.71 -22.89 -1.92
C MET A 1 -6.12 -21.64 -1.14
N THR A 2 -6.89 -20.75 -1.78
CA THR A 2 -7.54 -19.57 -1.18
C THR A 2 -6.66 -18.72 -0.26
N GLY A 3 -5.68 -18.01 -0.84
CA GLY A 3 -5.00 -16.93 -0.11
C GLY A 3 -6.04 -15.85 0.17
N ALA A 4 -6.53 -15.79 1.41
CA ALA A 4 -7.41 -14.72 1.87
C ALA A 4 -6.77 -13.39 1.47
N SER A 5 -7.49 -12.60 0.68
CA SER A 5 -6.97 -11.33 0.17
C SER A 5 -7.32 -10.28 1.22
N GLU A 6 -6.30 -9.67 1.84
CA GLU A 6 -6.51 -8.64 2.84
C GLU A 6 -6.72 -7.29 2.15
N PHE A 7 -7.72 -6.54 2.59
CA PHE A 7 -8.06 -5.24 2.02
C PHE A 7 -7.15 -4.16 2.61
N ILE A 8 -6.59 -3.31 1.75
CA ILE A 8 -5.87 -2.11 2.17
C ILE A 8 -6.47 -0.88 1.49
N GLN A 9 -6.42 0.24 2.20
CA GLN A 9 -6.74 1.56 1.68
C GLN A 9 -5.70 2.57 2.16
N PHE A 10 -5.25 3.44 1.26
CA PHE A 10 -4.42 4.58 1.60
C PHE A 10 -4.78 5.78 0.71
N GLU A 11 -4.49 6.97 1.21
CA GLU A 11 -4.80 8.23 0.53
C GLU A 11 -3.51 8.97 0.16
N VAL A 12 -3.43 9.45 -1.08
CA VAL A 12 -2.29 10.20 -1.61
C VAL A 12 -2.81 11.40 -2.39
N GLY A 13 -2.56 12.61 -1.89
CA GLY A 13 -2.79 13.85 -2.64
C GLY A 13 -4.21 14.01 -3.20
N GLY A 14 -5.24 13.65 -2.43
CA GLY A 14 -6.65 13.73 -2.87
C GLY A 14 -7.14 12.51 -3.64
N VAL A 15 -6.34 11.44 -3.73
CA VAL A 15 -6.72 10.16 -4.34
C VAL A 15 -6.75 9.07 -3.27
N SER A 16 -7.88 8.35 -3.17
CA SER A 16 -7.97 7.13 -2.36
C SER A 16 -7.64 5.92 -3.23
N ILE A 17 -6.69 5.10 -2.80
CA ILE A 17 -6.30 3.87 -3.49
C ILE A 17 -6.74 2.70 -2.62
N THR A 18 -7.52 1.80 -3.22
CA THR A 18 -7.94 0.54 -2.61
C THR A 18 -7.34 -0.63 -3.37
N ALA A 19 -6.90 -1.65 -2.63
CA ALA A 19 -6.26 -2.82 -3.21
C ALA A 19 -6.33 -4.02 -2.26
N PHE A 20 -5.87 -5.16 -2.76
CA PHE A 20 -5.74 -6.37 -1.97
C PHE A 20 -4.29 -6.87 -1.93
N VAL A 21 -3.89 -7.39 -0.77
CA VAL A 21 -2.58 -8.02 -0.51
C VAL A 21 -2.78 -9.44 0.01
N THR A 22 -1.73 -10.25 0.05
CA THR A 22 -1.77 -11.55 0.73
C THR A 22 -1.63 -11.37 2.25
N PRO A 23 -2.03 -12.36 3.07
CA PRO A 23 -1.87 -12.27 4.52
C PRO A 23 -0.40 -12.20 4.91
N GLU A 24 0.48 -12.85 4.14
CA GLU A 24 1.94 -12.83 4.35
C GLU A 24 2.52 -11.43 4.08
N GLU A 25 2.07 -10.76 3.01
CA GLU A 25 2.43 -9.38 2.71
C GLU A 25 1.96 -8.44 3.84
N LEU A 26 0.71 -8.61 4.32
CA LEU A 26 0.16 -7.81 5.41
C LEU A 26 0.94 -7.98 6.72
N LEU A 27 1.22 -9.23 7.12
CA LEU A 27 2.02 -9.52 8.32
C LEU A 27 3.41 -8.87 8.24
N GLY A 28 4.01 -8.85 7.04
CA GLY A 28 5.25 -8.16 6.78
C GLY A 28 5.14 -6.65 7.03
N ILE A 29 4.10 -6.00 6.49
CA ILE A 29 3.83 -4.58 6.72
C ILE A 29 3.65 -4.28 8.22
N GLU A 30 2.81 -5.06 8.92
CA GLU A 30 2.51 -4.86 10.34
C GLU A 30 3.72 -5.06 11.25
N SER A 31 4.64 -5.94 10.86
CA SER A 31 5.88 -6.19 11.62
C SER A 31 6.86 -5.00 11.59
N GLY A 32 6.61 -4.00 10.74
CA GLY A 32 7.53 -2.89 10.54
C GLY A 32 8.75 -3.26 9.69
N ALA A 33 8.75 -4.41 9.00
CA ALA A 33 9.83 -4.81 8.11
C ALA A 33 9.81 -4.00 6.80
N VAL A 34 10.94 -4.03 6.08
CA VAL A 34 10.97 -3.62 4.67
C VAL A 34 10.44 -4.77 3.82
N VAL A 35 9.29 -4.56 3.17
CA VAL A 35 8.58 -5.61 2.45
C VAL A 35 8.14 -5.13 1.08
N ASP A 36 8.49 -5.89 0.05
CA ASP A 36 7.96 -5.71 -1.31
C ASP A 36 6.59 -6.36 -1.43
N VAL A 37 5.59 -5.58 -1.81
CA VAL A 37 4.18 -5.97 -1.84
C VAL A 37 3.62 -5.74 -3.24
N THR A 38 2.83 -6.71 -3.72
CA THR A 38 2.05 -6.56 -4.95
C THR A 38 0.60 -6.23 -4.60
N LEU A 39 0.20 -5.00 -4.86
CA LEU A 39 -1.19 -4.57 -4.75
C LEU A 39 -1.99 -5.13 -5.93
N ARG A 40 -3.03 -5.90 -5.63
CA ARG A 40 -3.90 -6.56 -6.62
C ARG A 40 -5.26 -5.89 -6.65
N HIS A 41 -5.93 -5.95 -7.80
CA HIS A 41 -7.27 -5.34 -7.99
C HIS A 41 -7.32 -3.86 -7.60
N VAL A 42 -6.30 -3.11 -8.02
CA VAL A 42 -6.13 -1.72 -7.59
C VAL A 42 -7.18 -0.81 -8.23
N VAL A 43 -7.88 -0.04 -7.40
CA VAL A 43 -8.79 1.02 -7.83
C VAL A 43 -8.40 2.32 -7.15
N ALA A 44 -8.13 3.35 -7.95
CA ALA A 44 -7.93 4.70 -7.45
C ALA A 44 -9.23 5.51 -7.62
N VAL A 45 -9.55 6.34 -6.64
CA VAL A 45 -10.71 7.23 -6.63
C VAL A 45 -10.25 8.63 -6.35
N HIS A 46 -10.49 9.56 -7.28
CA HIS A 46 -10.24 10.97 -7.03
C HIS A 46 -11.32 11.50 -6.07
N LEU A 47 -10.94 11.96 -4.88
CA LEU A 47 -11.87 12.25 -3.79
C LEU A 47 -12.82 13.42 -4.11
N ASP A 48 -12.35 14.42 -4.86
CA ASP A 48 -13.19 15.58 -5.20
C ASP A 48 -14.28 15.29 -6.25
N VAL A 49 -14.05 14.33 -7.15
CA VAL A 49 -14.95 14.05 -8.29
C VAL A 49 -15.59 12.66 -8.23
N GLY A 50 -15.09 11.77 -7.38
CA GLY A 50 -15.58 10.40 -7.21
C GLY A 50 -15.29 9.46 -8.38
N GLU A 51 -14.48 9.89 -9.36
CA GLU A 51 -14.13 9.09 -10.53
C GLU A 51 -13.24 7.91 -10.13
N GLN A 52 -13.63 6.70 -10.55
CA GLN A 52 -12.89 5.48 -10.30
C GLN A 52 -12.03 5.10 -11.51
N VAL A 53 -10.74 4.91 -11.28
CA VAL A 53 -9.76 4.50 -12.29
C VAL A 53 -9.16 3.15 -11.87
N PRO A 54 -9.45 2.06 -12.59
CA PRO A 54 -8.84 0.76 -12.31
C PRO A 54 -7.39 0.72 -12.83
N PHE A 55 -6.51 0.12 -12.05
CA PHE A 55 -5.12 -0.12 -12.43
C PHE A 55 -4.84 -1.61 -12.57
N ARG A 56 -3.72 -1.92 -13.22
CA ARG A 56 -3.10 -3.26 -13.11
C ARG A 56 -2.46 -3.39 -11.73
N ASP A 57 -1.89 -4.57 -11.46
CA ASP A 57 -1.13 -4.81 -10.24
C ASP A 57 -0.04 -3.75 -10.07
N LEU A 58 0.04 -3.15 -8.88
CA LEU A 58 1.07 -2.20 -8.52
C LEU A 58 2.08 -2.88 -7.60
N ARG A 59 3.37 -2.64 -7.85
CA ARG A 59 4.44 -3.07 -6.94
C ARG A 59 4.90 -1.89 -6.13
N CYS A 60 4.98 -2.08 -4.82
CA CYS A 60 5.44 -1.06 -3.89
C CYS A 60 6.23 -1.69 -2.76
N THR A 61 7.13 -0.92 -2.17
CA THR A 61 7.90 -1.32 -1.01
C THR A 61 7.34 -0.59 0.20
N PHE A 62 6.84 -1.33 1.17
CA PHE A 62 6.49 -0.79 2.48
C PHE A 62 7.76 -0.81 3.33
N VAL A 63 8.18 0.36 3.78
CA VAL A 63 9.30 0.52 4.71
C VAL A 63 8.69 0.81 6.06
N GLY A 64 8.48 -0.24 6.85
CA GLY A 64 8.14 -0.08 8.24
C GLY A 64 9.33 0.46 9.05
N GLY A 65 9.02 1.24 10.08
CA GLY A 65 10.02 1.85 10.96
C GLY A 65 9.53 3.20 11.47
N GLU A 66 9.95 3.59 12.68
CA GLU A 66 9.81 4.98 13.08
C GLU A 66 10.55 5.85 12.06
N PRO A 67 9.96 6.98 11.62
CA PRO A 67 10.69 7.93 10.79
C PRO A 67 11.96 8.33 11.54
N SER A 68 13.11 7.82 11.10
CA SER A 68 14.37 8.27 11.66
C SER A 68 14.54 9.71 11.19
N PRO A 69 14.84 10.66 12.10
CA PRO A 69 15.21 12.00 11.66
C PRO A 69 16.38 11.84 10.69
N PHE A 70 16.29 12.49 9.53
CA PHE A 70 17.45 12.67 8.67
C PHE A 70 18.52 13.36 9.52
N VAL A 71 19.53 12.61 9.98
CA VAL A 71 20.71 13.19 10.64
C VAL A 71 21.69 13.52 9.51
N PRO A 72 21.97 14.81 9.23
CA PRO A 72 23.05 15.16 8.33
C PRO A 72 24.34 14.52 8.86
N VAL A 73 25.06 13.81 7.99
CA VAL A 73 26.43 13.38 8.27
C VAL A 73 27.33 14.61 8.11
N ASP A 74 27.96 15.03 9.21
CA ASP A 74 29.03 16.05 9.22
C ASP A 74 30.27 15.58 8.43
#